data_AF-A0A914QFU0-F1
#
_entry.id   AF-A0A914QFU0-F1
#
_cell.length_a   1.000
_cell.length_b   1.000
_cell.length_c   1.000
_cell.angle_alpha   90.00
_cell.angle_beta   90.00
_cell.angle_gamma   90.00
#
_symmetry.space_group_name_H-M   'P 1'
#
loop_
_entity.id
_entity.type
_entity.pdbx_description
1 polymer ?
#
loop_
_entity_poly.entity_id
_entity_poly.type
_entity_poly.pdbx_seq_one_letter_code
_entity_poly.pdbx_strand_id
1 'polypeptide(L)' 'MASKRPPKDAKLPKYKLVVIGEGGVGKSSLTIQFFQRQFLDYYDPTIEDQYIQHCEIDGNWVVLDGK' A
#
# COMPACT_ATOMS: atom_id res chain seq x y z
N MET A 1 2.40 -22.18 2.33
CA MET A 1 1.29 -21.72 1.48
C MET A 1 1.89 -21.08 0.24
N ALA A 2 1.60 -21.61 -0.95
CA ALA A 2 2.27 -21.19 -2.17
C ALA A 2 1.97 -19.70 -2.46
N SER A 3 3.02 -18.89 -2.60
CA SER A 3 2.93 -17.53 -3.11
C SER A 3 2.44 -17.62 -4.55
N LYS A 4 1.12 -17.55 -4.74
CA LYS A 4 0.54 -17.36 -6.07
C LYS A 4 1.12 -16.03 -6.56
N ARG A 5 1.76 -16.04 -7.71
CA ARG A 5 2.22 -14.80 -8.35
C ARG A 5 1.02 -14.17 -9.06
N PRO A 6 0.93 -12.84 -9.15
CA PRO A 6 -0.08 -12.20 -9.96
C PRO A 6 0.02 -12.72 -11.42
N PRO A 7 -1.11 -12.88 -12.13
CA PRO A 7 -1.10 -13.27 -13.53
C PRO A 7 -0.26 -12.27 -14.34
N LYS A 8 0.69 -12.77 -15.15
CA LYS A 8 1.71 -11.94 -15.81
C LYS A 8 1.15 -10.93 -16.83
N ASP A 9 -0.08 -11.15 -17.31
CA ASP A 9 -0.66 -10.39 -18.42
C ASP A 9 -2.11 -9.92 -18.14
N ALA A 10 -2.60 -10.05 -16.90
CA ALA A 10 -3.96 -9.63 -16.57
C ALA A 10 -3.98 -8.17 -16.15
N LYS A 11 -4.90 -7.39 -16.74
CA LYS A 11 -5.23 -6.05 -16.25
C LYS A 11 -5.92 -6.18 -14.89
N LEU A 12 -5.15 -6.02 -13.82
CA LEU A 12 -5.66 -6.12 -12.45
C LEU A 12 -6.51 -4.88 -12.10
N PRO A 13 -7.60 -5.05 -11.33
CA PRO A 13 -8.30 -3.93 -10.72
C PRO A 13 -7.34 -3.07 -9.88
N LYS A 14 -7.41 -1.75 -10.05
CA LYS A 14 -6.58 -0.79 -9.32
C LYS A 14 -7.46 0.06 -8.40
N TYR A 15 -7.14 0.07 -7.12
CA TYR A 15 -7.85 0.84 -6.10
C TYR A 15 -6.95 1.96 -5.58
N LYS A 16 -7.45 3.20 -5.66
CA LYS A 16 -6.79 4.35 -5.03
C LYS A 16 -7.20 4.41 -3.56
N LEU A 17 -6.23 4.50 -2.67
CA LEU A 17 -6.44 4.58 -1.23
C LEU A 17 -6.10 5.99 -0.77
N VAL A 18 -6.99 6.58 0.03
CA VAL A 18 -6.79 7.90 0.62
C VAL A 18 -7.02 7.81 2.12
N VAL A 19 -6.08 8.33 2.90
CA VAL A 19 -6.16 8.39 4.37
C VAL A 19 -6.36 9.85 4.78
N ILE A 20 -7.44 10.13 5.51
CA ILE A 20 -7.83 11.49 5.90
C ILE A 20 -7.93 11.55 7.43
N GLY A 21 -7.60 12.71 8.00
CA GLY A 21 -7.67 12.95 9.44
C GLY A 21 -6.84 14.17 9.86
N GLU A 22 -7.01 14.61 11.10
CA GLU A 22 -6.34 15.77 11.68
C GLU A 22 -4.80 15.62 11.73
N GLY A 23 -4.09 16.72 11.99
CA GLY A 23 -2.64 16.72 12.14
C GLY A 23 -2.18 15.84 13.32
N GLY A 24 -1.06 15.13 13.18
CA GLY A 24 -0.46 14.36 14.28
C GLY A 24 -1.13 13.02 14.63
N VAL A 25 -2.23 12.63 13.99
CA VAL A 25 -2.94 11.36 14.28
C VAL A 25 -2.27 10.08 13.75
N GLY A 26 -1.10 10.20 13.11
CA GLY A 26 -0.32 9.04 12.63
C GLY A 26 -0.70 8.49 11.25
N LYS A 27 -1.32 9.31 10.37
CA LYS A 27 -1.68 8.90 9.00
C LYS A 27 -0.49 8.34 8.22
N SER A 28 0.61 9.09 8.18
CA SER A 28 1.84 8.68 7.48
C SER A 28 2.42 7.40 8.09
N SER A 29 2.45 7.29 9.42
CA SER A 29 2.90 6.08 10.13
C SER A 29 2.09 4.85 9.74
N LEU A 30 0.76 4.97 9.65
CA LEU A 30 -0.12 3.89 9.22
C LEU A 30 0.11 3.51 7.75
N THR A 31 0.22 4.50 6.87
CA THR A 31 0.49 4.29 5.43
C THR A 31 1.82 3.57 5.22
N ILE A 32 2.90 4.02 5.85
CA ILE A 32 4.23 3.40 5.76
C ILE A 32 4.21 1.98 6.31
N GLN A 33 3.60 1.77 7.48
CA GLN A 33 3.49 0.44 8.09
C GLN A 33 2.71 -0.53 7.19
N PHE A 34 1.67 -0.06 6.51
CA PHE A 34 0.87 -0.88 5.61
C PHE A 34 1.66 -1.31 4.36
N PHE A 35 2.23 -0.35 3.62
CA PHE A 35 2.88 -0.61 2.34
C PHE A 35 4.29 -1.20 2.47
N GLN A 36 5.04 -0.80 3.49
CA GLN A 36 6.47 -1.12 3.63
C GLN A 36 6.77 -2.03 4.81
N ARG A 37 5.78 -2.32 5.67
CA ARG A 37 5.95 -3.15 6.87
C ARG A 37 6.99 -2.58 7.85
N GLN A 38 7.14 -1.25 7.86
CA GLN A 38 8.07 -0.53 8.72
C GLN A 38 7.34 0.51 9.56
N PHE A 39 7.79 0.64 10.81
CA PHE A 39 7.34 1.70 11.70
C PHE A 39 8.53 2.62 11.98
N LEU A 40 8.48 3.82 11.42
CA LEU A 40 9.54 4.83 11.54
C LEU A 40 9.17 5.82 12.64
N ASP A 41 10.16 6.19 13.45
CA ASP A 41 10.10 7.23 14.48
C ASP A 41 10.36 8.63 13.93
N TYR A 42 10.84 8.72 12.68
CA TYR A 42 10.99 9.96 11.92
C TYR A 42 10.32 9.85 10.54
N TYR A 43 10.03 11.00 9.94
CA TYR A 43 9.43 11.09 8.61
C TYR A 43 10.50 11.36 7.55
N ASP A 44 10.56 10.52 6.51
CA ASP A 44 11.38 10.73 5.32
C ASP A 44 10.48 10.92 4.09
N PRO A 45 10.44 12.12 3.48
CA PRO A 45 9.57 12.42 2.35
C PRO A 45 9.91 11.65 1.07
N THR A 46 11.12 11.08 0.93
CA THR A 46 11.49 10.28 -0.25
C THR A 46 10.84 8.90 -0.27
N ILE A 47 10.39 8.43 0.90
CA ILE A 47 9.69 7.16 1.10
C ILE A 47 8.26 7.22 0.53
N GLU A 48 7.70 8.41 0.32
CA GLU A 48 6.32 8.61 -0.14
C GLU A 48 6.11 8.38 -1.64
N ASP A 49 7.18 8.27 -2.44
CA ASP A 49 7.06 8.36 -3.89
C ASP A 49 6.34 7.15 -4.54
N GLN A 50 6.28 6.00 -3.85
CA GLN A 50 5.65 4.77 -4.36
C GLN A 50 4.95 3.91 -3.30
N TYR A 51 3.68 4.20 -3.02
CA TYR A 51 2.78 3.33 -2.23
C TYR A 51 1.97 2.40 -3.14
N ILE A 52 2.65 1.47 -3.82
CA ILE A 52 2.00 0.48 -4.69
C ILE A 52 2.17 -0.91 -4.10
N GLN A 53 1.05 -1.63 -3.92
CA GLN A 53 1.07 -3.01 -3.43
C GLN A 53 0.22 -3.93 -4.29
N HIS A 54 0.82 -5.04 -4.72
CA HIS A 54 0.11 -6.16 -5.34
C HIS A 54 -0.28 -7.17 -4.27
N CYS A 55 -1.56 -7.48 -4.15
CA CYS A 55 -2.04 -8.46 -3.18
C CYS A 55 -3.31 -9.17 -3.65
N GLU A 56 -3.66 -10.24 -2.94
CA GLU A 56 -4.91 -10.98 -3.10
C GLU A 56 -5.91 -10.48 -2.04
N ILE A 57 -7.07 -10.00 -2.48
CA ILE A 57 -8.20 -9.60 -1.62
C ILE A 57 -9.40 -10.45 -2.05
N ASP A 58 -9.97 -11.21 -1.11
CA ASP A 58 -11.12 -12.10 -1.36
C ASP A 58 -10.94 -13.04 -2.56
N GLY A 59 -9.73 -13.57 -2.75
CA GLY A 59 -9.40 -14.48 -3.86
C GLY A 59 -9.05 -13.79 -5.19
N ASN A 60 -9.10 -12.46 -5.25
CA ASN A 60 -8.84 -11.68 -6.46
C ASN A 60 -7.52 -10.90 -6.35
N TRP A 61 -6.71 -10.96 -7.41
CA TRP A 61 -5.50 -10.15 -7.52
C TRP A 61 -5.85 -8.69 -7.80
N VAL A 62 -5.29 -7.77 -7.01
CA VAL A 62 -5.55 -6.33 -7.12
C VAL A 62 -4.27 -5.53 -6.95
N VAL A 63 -4.33 -4.27 -7.39
CA VAL A 63 -3.29 -3.26 -7.14
C VAL A 63 -3.86 -2.18 -6.23
N LEU A 64 -3.21 -1.97 -5.09
CA LEU A 64 -3.49 -0.85 -4.19
C LEU A 64 -2.50 0.28 -4.52
N ASP A 65 -3.01 1.50 -4.66
CA ASP A 65 -2.25 2.70 -4.95
C ASP A 65 -2.57 3.78 -3.91
N GLY A 66 -1.62 4.07 -3.04
CA GLY A 66 -1.73 5.07 -1.97
C GLY A 66 -1.31 6.49 -2.38
N LYS A 67 -1.10 6.75 -3.68
CA LYS A 67 -0.72 8.08 -4.20
C LYS A 67 -1.91 8.99 -4.51
#